data_AF-A0A813G6S9-F1
#
_entry.id   AF-A0A813G6S9-F1
#
_cell.length_a   1.000
_cell.length_b   1.000
_cell.length_c   1.000
_cell.angle_alpha   90.00
_cell.angle_beta   90.00
_cell.angle_gamma   90.00
#
_symmetry.space_group_name_H-M   'P 1'
#
loop_
_entity.id
_entity.type
_entity.pdbx_description
1 polymer ?
#
loop_
_entity_poly.entity_id
_entity_poly.type
_entity_poly.pdbx_seq_one_letter_code
_entity_poly.pdbx_strand_id
1 'polypeptide(L)'
;DLRLPKVGETEDTVYLLAEGSDVLGMARVGIRSINALNPLLANATDTGYAQTAVKGGYGAYQTSLQQINPKCLLDIFVVDSFCRRGLGRVLVDAVLEAEGFGSRPTKVAYYIPSPQFCAFLKKHYDLDLCRGKMASKCLLFDDYFRKEEPVREAPAEQTAKATKVCCGPTDDEPVLEEVPEMAELKGVDPLDAYKAKEELFFTRRTKMFVWNEDEWQDAGAGEVHLLNHTASGRVRLIWQQETSLRVLANHFLVNRAGFCELEKHSKGNDKTWMWTAQERVLQRRFALKFKSNEEATHFKELFDEAKYRSWSAVSEPAEYVLLRKVGVTADKRLNSTHVRILPVGASVQLLEMEYIAQEQRMRARIVTPPGWITVLSHNPADAGSHAAMRKDLERFSEVVKGK
;
A
#
# COMPACT_ATOMS: atom_id res chain seq x y z
N ASP A 1 29.98 2.27 0.10
CA ASP A 1 28.99 3.06 0.85
C ASP A 1 27.91 3.60 -0.06
N LEU A 2 26.76 2.92 -0.11
CA LEU A 2 25.59 3.32 -0.90
C LEU A 2 24.43 3.59 0.07
N ARG A 3 24.22 4.86 0.42
CA ARG A 3 23.06 5.31 1.20
C ARG A 3 22.07 6.00 0.26
N LEU A 4 20.87 5.43 0.17
CA LEU A 4 19.71 5.95 -0.54
C LEU A 4 18.95 6.98 0.33
N PRO A 5 18.10 7.87 -0.24
CA PRO A 5 17.47 8.96 0.51
C PRO A 5 16.29 8.48 1.36
N LYS A 6 16.22 8.97 2.61
CA LYS A 6 15.11 8.76 3.56
C LYS A 6 14.05 9.86 3.43
N VAL A 7 12.78 9.47 3.47
CA VAL A 7 11.62 10.39 3.60
C VAL A 7 11.03 10.18 5.00
N GLY A 8 11.32 11.11 5.92
CA GLY A 8 10.78 11.15 7.28
C GLY A 8 11.38 10.10 8.23
N GLU A 9 11.79 10.53 9.42
CA GLU A 9 12.08 9.61 10.51
C GLU A 9 10.78 8.92 10.95
N THR A 10 10.53 7.69 10.49
CA THR A 10 9.68 6.78 11.25
C THR A 10 10.42 5.47 11.44
N GLU A 11 10.66 5.08 12.69
CA GLU A 11 11.23 3.79 13.13
C GLU A 11 10.30 2.58 12.83
N ASP A 12 9.41 2.73 11.84
CA ASP A 12 8.35 1.80 11.50
C ASP A 12 8.73 0.99 10.24
N THR A 13 8.47 -0.31 10.27
CA THR A 13 8.62 -1.24 9.14
C THR A 13 7.25 -1.62 8.60
N VAL A 14 7.08 -1.59 7.28
CA VAL A 14 5.81 -1.95 6.60
C VAL A 14 6.00 -3.24 5.81
N TYR A 15 5.18 -4.23 6.12
CA TYR A 15 5.07 -5.51 5.44
C TYR A 15 3.89 -5.46 4.48
N LEU A 16 4.10 -5.89 3.23
CA LEU A 16 3.05 -5.95 2.22
C LEU A 16 2.71 -7.41 1.90
N LEU A 17 1.42 -7.71 1.88
CA LEU A 17 0.90 -8.95 1.32
C LEU A 17 0.52 -8.69 -0.13
N ALA A 18 1.18 -9.37 -1.06
CA ALA A 18 0.96 -9.15 -2.49
C ALA A 18 0.76 -10.47 -3.24
N GLU A 19 -0.11 -10.44 -4.26
CA GLU A 19 -0.25 -11.50 -5.26
C GLU A 19 0.06 -10.88 -6.63
N GLY A 20 1.25 -11.17 -7.15
CA GLY A 20 1.76 -10.50 -8.33
C GLY A 20 1.93 -8.99 -8.10
N SER A 21 1.16 -8.17 -8.82
CA SER A 21 1.18 -6.70 -8.74
C SER A 21 0.11 -6.11 -7.82
N ASP A 22 -0.79 -6.95 -7.29
CA ASP A 22 -1.87 -6.50 -6.42
C ASP A 22 -1.41 -6.60 -4.96
N VAL A 23 -1.39 -5.47 -4.26
CA VAL A 23 -1.21 -5.44 -2.81
C VAL A 23 -2.56 -5.78 -2.18
N LEU A 24 -2.63 -6.98 -1.60
CA LEU A 24 -3.81 -7.56 -0.96
C LEU A 24 -3.96 -7.13 0.50
N GLY A 25 -2.88 -6.64 1.12
CA GLY A 25 -2.89 -6.17 2.50
C GLY A 25 -1.55 -5.61 2.93
N MET A 26 -1.51 -5.03 4.12
CA MET A 26 -0.29 -4.51 4.74
C MET A 26 -0.34 -4.65 6.26
N ALA A 27 0.84 -4.74 6.87
CA ALA A 27 1.02 -4.67 8.31
C ALA A 27 2.14 -3.68 8.61
N ARG A 28 1.93 -2.81 9.59
CA ARG A 28 2.92 -1.84 10.03
C ARG A 28 3.39 -2.19 11.43
N VAL A 29 4.70 -2.25 11.61
CA VAL A 29 5.37 -2.56 12.87
C VAL A 29 6.27 -1.39 13.24
N GLY A 30 6.46 -1.10 14.53
CA GLY A 30 7.41 -0.09 14.95
C GLY A 30 7.67 -0.13 16.44
N ILE A 31 8.78 0.45 16.88
CA ILE A 31 9.11 0.52 18.31
C ILE A 31 8.32 1.66 18.94
N ARG A 32 7.73 1.43 20.11
CA ARG A 32 7.03 2.48 20.87
C ARG A 32 7.51 2.52 22.30
N SER A 33 7.86 3.70 22.78
CA SER A 33 8.13 3.93 24.19
C SER A 33 6.82 4.02 24.97
N ILE A 34 6.61 3.08 25.89
CA ILE A 34 5.42 3.06 26.76
C ILE A 34 5.81 2.78 28.22
N ASN A 35 4.98 3.25 29.14
CA ASN A 35 5.11 2.96 30.56
C ASN A 35 4.18 1.79 30.92
N ALA A 36 4.75 0.65 31.29
CA ALA A 36 4.01 -0.57 31.60
C ALA A 36 4.41 -1.13 32.97
N LEU A 37 3.44 -1.72 33.67
CA LEU A 37 3.70 -2.47 34.89
C LEU A 37 4.24 -3.86 34.51
N ASN A 38 5.44 -4.21 34.97
CA ASN A 38 5.97 -5.57 34.78
C ASN A 38 5.37 -6.52 35.84
N PRO A 39 4.47 -7.44 35.46
CA PRO A 39 3.78 -8.31 36.41
C PRO A 39 4.71 -9.33 37.09
N LEU A 40 5.88 -9.61 36.51
CA LEU A 40 6.87 -10.51 37.11
C LEU A 40 7.58 -9.86 38.31
N LEU A 41 7.67 -8.52 38.35
CA LEU A 41 8.24 -7.80 39.49
C LEU A 41 7.27 -7.72 40.68
N ALA A 42 5.96 -7.86 40.44
CA ALA A 42 4.94 -7.86 41.48
C ALA A 42 4.92 -9.16 42.31
N ASN A 43 5.40 -10.27 41.74
CA ASN A 43 5.39 -11.60 42.38
C ASN A 43 6.76 -11.99 43.00
N ALA A 44 7.79 -11.16 42.85
CA ALA A 44 9.10 -11.39 43.46
C ALA A 44 9.06 -10.99 44.94
N THR A 45 8.70 -11.93 45.81
CA THR A 45 8.56 -11.74 47.26
C THR A 45 9.86 -11.43 48.02
N ASP A 46 11.01 -11.30 47.35
CA ASP A 46 12.32 -11.12 48.00
C ASP A 46 13.04 -9.80 47.71
N THR A 47 12.42 -8.90 46.94
CA THR A 47 12.90 -7.51 46.85
C THR A 47 11.75 -6.60 47.20
N GLY A 48 11.92 -5.71 48.18
CA GLY A 48 10.88 -4.89 48.84
C GLY A 48 10.03 -3.96 47.97
N TYR A 49 9.95 -4.17 46.66
CA TYR A 49 9.10 -3.48 45.69
C TYR A 49 7.64 -3.95 45.70
N ALA A 50 7.34 -5.22 46.03
CA ALA A 50 5.98 -5.74 45.94
C ALA A 50 5.06 -5.31 47.11
N GLN A 51 5.62 -4.88 48.26
CA GLN A 51 4.82 -4.44 49.41
C GLN A 51 4.39 -2.98 49.35
N THR A 52 5.03 -2.12 48.56
CA THR A 52 4.69 -0.68 48.49
C THR A 52 3.53 -0.37 47.55
N ALA A 53 3.26 -1.21 46.53
CA ALA A 53 2.14 -1.00 45.62
C ALA A 53 0.76 -1.32 46.25
N VAL A 54 0.71 -2.28 47.19
CA VAL A 54 -0.56 -2.74 47.79
C VAL A 54 -1.05 -1.82 48.93
N LYS A 55 -0.24 -0.85 49.40
CA LYS A 55 -0.61 0.08 50.49
C LYS A 55 -0.45 1.57 50.19
N GLY A 56 0.06 1.98 49.01
CA GLY A 56 0.53 3.36 48.76
C GLY A 56 -0.34 4.29 47.90
N GLY A 57 -1.53 3.88 47.45
CA GLY A 57 -2.38 4.71 46.58
C GLY A 57 -1.76 5.00 45.19
N TYR A 58 -2.33 5.98 44.46
CA TYR A 58 -1.98 6.28 43.06
C TYR A 58 -0.50 6.66 42.82
N GLY A 59 0.16 7.26 43.82
CA GLY A 59 1.57 7.65 43.73
C GLY A 59 2.53 6.46 43.70
N ALA A 60 2.28 5.42 44.51
CA ALA A 60 3.08 4.20 44.50
C ALA A 60 2.93 3.40 43.19
N TYR A 61 1.75 3.48 42.56
CA TYR A 61 1.48 2.89 41.25
C TYR A 61 2.32 3.57 40.15
N GLN A 62 2.38 4.91 40.10
CA GLN A 62 3.19 5.63 39.11
C GLN A 62 4.68 5.30 39.22
N THR A 63 5.21 5.16 40.43
CA THR A 63 6.62 4.77 40.65
C THR A 63 6.93 3.31 40.32
N SER A 64 5.91 2.47 40.13
CA SER A 64 6.06 1.06 39.77
C SER A 64 6.01 0.80 38.24
N LEU A 65 5.70 1.82 37.44
CA LEU A 65 5.69 1.72 35.99
C LEU A 65 7.12 1.74 35.45
N GLN A 66 7.43 0.75 34.61
CA GLN A 66 8.70 0.68 33.89
C GLN A 66 8.50 1.22 32.48
N GLN A 67 9.38 2.14 32.05
CA GLN A 67 9.47 2.53 30.66
C GLN A 67 10.08 1.39 29.84
N ILE A 68 9.37 0.95 28.81
CA ILE A 68 9.78 -0.12 27.90
C ILE A 68 9.60 0.34 26.45
N ASN A 69 10.36 -0.28 25.55
CA ASN A 69 10.31 0.00 24.11
C ASN A 69 9.89 -1.25 23.32
N PRO A 70 8.65 -1.76 23.50
CA PRO A 70 8.18 -2.89 22.72
C PRO A 70 8.16 -2.57 21.23
N LYS A 71 8.45 -3.61 20.45
CA LYS A 71 8.11 -3.63 19.04
C LYS A 71 6.62 -3.95 18.91
N CYS A 72 5.88 -3.01 18.34
CA CYS A 72 4.43 -3.02 18.28
C CYS A 72 3.95 -3.33 16.86
N LEU A 73 2.94 -4.18 16.73
CA LEU A 73 2.09 -4.21 15.55
C LEU A 73 1.14 -3.01 15.64
N LEU A 74 1.35 -2.04 14.75
CA LEU A 74 0.72 -0.73 14.76
C LEU A 74 -0.58 -0.70 13.98
N ASP A 75 -0.59 -1.37 12.83
CA ASP A 75 -1.75 -1.43 11.95
C ASP A 75 -1.70 -2.70 11.12
N ILE A 76 -2.88 -3.22 10.77
CA ILE A 76 -3.02 -4.33 9.84
C ILE A 76 -4.27 -4.13 9.01
N PHE A 77 -4.10 -4.30 7.71
CA PHE A 77 -5.14 -4.12 6.73
C PHE A 77 -5.08 -5.24 5.71
N VAL A 78 -6.25 -5.78 5.35
CA VAL A 78 -6.43 -6.68 4.21
C VAL A 78 -7.58 -6.09 3.39
N VAL A 79 -7.39 -6.01 2.07
CA VAL A 79 -8.41 -5.47 1.16
C VAL A 79 -9.71 -6.26 1.31
N ASP A 80 -10.84 -5.57 1.43
CA ASP A 80 -12.14 -6.16 1.79
C ASP A 80 -12.57 -7.34 0.92
N SER A 81 -12.33 -7.27 -0.40
CA SER A 81 -12.64 -8.36 -1.33
C SER A 81 -11.81 -9.64 -1.09
N PHE A 82 -10.76 -9.54 -0.27
CA PHE A 82 -9.83 -10.60 0.08
C PHE A 82 -9.92 -10.99 1.57
N CYS A 83 -10.74 -10.30 2.35
CA CYS A 83 -11.03 -10.65 3.73
C CYS A 83 -11.63 -12.06 3.83
N ARG A 84 -11.42 -12.73 4.98
CA ARG A 84 -11.85 -14.11 5.27
C ARG A 84 -11.21 -15.22 4.42
N ARG A 85 -10.24 -14.91 3.56
CA ARG A 85 -9.45 -15.90 2.78
C ARG A 85 -8.18 -16.40 3.50
N GLY A 86 -8.05 -16.14 4.80
CA GLY A 86 -6.87 -16.54 5.59
C GLY A 86 -5.65 -15.62 5.46
N LEU A 87 -5.71 -14.63 4.57
CA LEU A 87 -4.60 -13.71 4.27
C LEU A 87 -4.12 -12.87 5.46
N GLY A 88 -5.04 -12.45 6.35
CA GLY A 88 -4.66 -11.76 7.59
C GLY A 88 -3.76 -12.61 8.49
N ARG A 89 -3.99 -13.93 8.55
CA ARG A 89 -3.15 -14.86 9.32
C ARG A 89 -1.80 -15.04 8.67
N VAL A 90 -1.74 -15.23 7.35
CA VAL A 90 -0.49 -15.32 6.61
C VAL A 90 0.39 -14.09 6.84
N LEU A 91 -0.23 -12.90 6.79
CA LEU A 91 0.47 -11.64 7.03
C LEU A 91 1.00 -11.51 8.46
N VAL A 92 0.19 -11.84 9.48
CA VAL A 92 0.64 -11.79 10.88
C VAL A 92 1.72 -12.83 11.14
N ASP A 93 1.58 -14.08 10.66
CA ASP A 93 2.59 -15.13 10.83
C ASP A 93 3.93 -14.71 10.22
N ALA A 94 3.90 -14.13 9.02
CA ALA A 94 5.10 -13.63 8.34
C ALA A 94 5.76 -12.46 9.09
N VAL A 95 4.96 -11.54 9.65
CA VAL A 95 5.47 -10.44 10.48
C VAL A 95 6.13 -10.99 11.75
N LEU A 96 5.50 -11.95 12.43
CA LEU A 96 6.05 -12.53 13.65
C LEU A 96 7.38 -13.24 13.38
N GLU A 97 7.49 -13.96 12.27
CA GLU A 97 8.72 -14.63 11.86
C GLU A 97 9.82 -13.63 11.51
N ALA A 98 9.52 -12.63 10.67
CA ALA A 98 10.49 -11.61 10.23
C ALA A 98 11.02 -10.76 11.39
N GLU A 99 10.20 -10.50 12.40
CA GLU A 99 10.58 -9.70 13.56
C GLU A 99 11.22 -10.52 14.70
N GLY A 100 11.46 -11.82 14.48
CA GLY A 100 12.15 -12.71 15.43
C GLY A 100 11.27 -13.24 16.57
N PHE A 101 9.95 -13.08 16.48
CA PHE A 101 9.02 -13.62 17.48
C PHE A 101 8.70 -15.10 17.23
N GLY A 102 8.90 -15.61 16.02
CA GLY A 102 8.48 -16.97 15.63
C GLY A 102 6.95 -17.11 15.76
N SER A 103 6.43 -18.29 16.13
CA SER A 103 4.98 -18.47 16.30
C SER A 103 4.43 -17.96 17.65
N ARG A 104 5.02 -16.89 18.23
CA ARG A 104 4.71 -16.39 19.58
C ARG A 104 4.06 -14.98 19.53
N PRO A 105 2.77 -14.89 19.20
CA PRO A 105 2.06 -13.60 19.13
C PRO A 105 1.94 -12.90 20.49
N THR A 106 2.06 -13.62 21.61
CA THR A 106 2.08 -13.03 22.97
C THR A 106 3.34 -12.20 23.26
N LYS A 107 4.38 -12.30 22.43
CA LYS A 107 5.61 -11.50 22.55
C LYS A 107 5.53 -10.15 21.82
N VAL A 108 4.45 -9.89 21.10
CA VAL A 108 4.23 -8.64 20.37
C VAL A 108 3.28 -7.73 21.13
N ALA A 109 3.55 -6.43 21.07
CA ALA A 109 2.62 -5.41 21.54
C ALA A 109 1.64 -5.03 20.42
N TYR A 110 0.35 -4.86 20.71
CA TYR A 110 -0.64 -4.45 19.72
C TYR A 110 -1.12 -3.03 20.00
N TYR A 111 -0.87 -2.09 19.09
CA TYR A 111 -1.26 -0.69 19.28
C TYR A 111 -2.73 -0.50 18.92
N ILE A 112 -3.57 -0.17 19.90
CA ILE A 112 -5.01 0.13 19.74
C ILE A 112 -5.72 -0.84 18.76
N PRO A 113 -5.68 -2.17 19.01
CA PRO A 113 -6.26 -3.13 18.09
C PRO A 113 -7.78 -2.90 17.95
N SER A 114 -8.27 -2.82 16.71
CA SER A 114 -9.71 -2.67 16.44
C SER A 114 -10.51 -3.87 16.99
N PRO A 115 -11.82 -3.73 17.27
CA PRO A 115 -12.65 -4.86 17.70
C PRO A 115 -12.63 -6.06 16.75
N GLN A 116 -12.49 -5.81 15.45
CA GLN A 116 -12.38 -6.85 14.43
C GLN A 116 -11.03 -7.57 14.52
N PHE A 117 -9.94 -6.83 14.68
CA PHE A 117 -8.61 -7.43 14.82
C PHE A 117 -8.45 -8.19 16.14
N CYS A 118 -9.03 -7.66 17.21
CA CYS A 118 -9.25 -8.33 18.48
C CYS A 118 -9.91 -9.72 18.34
N ALA A 119 -11.03 -9.79 17.60
CA ALA A 119 -11.71 -11.06 17.33
C ALA A 119 -10.86 -12.02 16.46
N PHE A 120 -10.10 -11.46 15.52
CA PHE A 120 -9.15 -12.20 14.70
C PHE A 120 -8.03 -12.84 15.55
N LEU A 121 -7.42 -12.09 16.47
CA LEU A 121 -6.36 -12.59 17.35
C LEU A 121 -6.86 -13.74 18.24
N LYS A 122 -8.05 -13.60 18.82
CA LYS A 122 -8.70 -14.66 19.58
C LYS A 122 -8.92 -15.92 18.74
N LYS A 123 -9.42 -15.77 17.52
CA LYS A 123 -9.75 -16.89 16.65
C LYS A 123 -8.51 -17.66 16.16
N HIS A 124 -7.44 -16.95 15.80
CA HIS A 124 -6.29 -17.54 15.11
C HIS A 124 -5.09 -17.84 16.01
N TYR A 125 -5.01 -17.19 17.17
CA TYR A 125 -3.88 -17.28 18.08
C TYR A 125 -4.28 -17.57 19.53
N ASP A 126 -5.57 -17.81 19.79
CA ASP A 126 -6.14 -18.02 21.14
C ASP A 126 -5.77 -16.89 22.14
N LEU A 127 -5.59 -15.67 21.60
CA LEU A 127 -5.28 -14.49 22.39
C LEU A 127 -6.57 -13.88 22.94
N ASP A 128 -6.91 -14.25 24.18
CA ASP A 128 -8.01 -13.63 24.89
C ASP A 128 -7.60 -12.27 25.47
N LEU A 129 -8.27 -11.22 25.01
CA LEU A 129 -7.96 -9.83 25.35
C LEU A 129 -8.21 -9.53 26.84
N CYS A 130 -9.08 -10.31 27.49
CA CYS A 130 -9.27 -10.29 28.95
C CYS A 130 -8.00 -10.64 29.73
N ARG A 131 -7.04 -11.32 29.09
CA ARG A 131 -5.73 -11.67 29.65
C ARG A 131 -4.63 -10.68 29.27
N GLY A 132 -4.88 -9.82 28.29
CA GLY A 132 -3.96 -8.75 27.91
C GLY A 132 -4.15 -7.53 28.80
N LYS A 133 -3.06 -6.83 29.10
CA LYS A 133 -3.07 -5.60 29.88
C LYS A 133 -2.83 -4.41 28.96
N MET A 134 -3.71 -3.42 29.03
CA MET A 134 -3.54 -2.16 28.32
C MET A 134 -2.51 -1.31 29.08
N ALA A 135 -1.39 -1.04 28.42
CA ALA A 135 -0.37 -0.09 28.87
C ALA A 135 -0.40 1.12 27.93
N SER A 136 -0.92 2.24 28.43
CA SER A 136 -1.21 3.46 27.66
C SER A 136 -2.16 3.20 26.48
N LYS A 137 -1.61 2.84 25.30
CA LYS A 137 -2.33 2.60 24.03
C LYS A 137 -1.95 1.26 23.40
N CYS A 138 -1.12 0.46 24.06
CA CYS A 138 -0.68 -0.85 23.59
C CYS A 138 -1.28 -1.95 24.47
N LEU A 139 -1.73 -3.01 23.83
CA LEU A 139 -2.06 -4.27 24.48
C LEU A 139 -0.79 -5.12 24.57
N LEU A 140 -0.44 -5.53 25.79
CA LEU A 140 0.66 -6.43 26.10
C LEU A 140 0.16 -7.68 26.80
N PHE A 141 0.83 -8.81 26.59
CA PHE A 141 0.61 -10.04 27.34
C PHE A 141 1.73 -10.28 28.34
N ASP A 142 1.45 -10.98 29.43
CA ASP A 142 2.44 -11.25 30.50
C ASP A 142 3.69 -11.96 29.96
N ASP A 143 3.54 -12.76 28.90
CA ASP A 143 4.65 -13.44 28.23
C ASP A 143 5.69 -12.48 27.66
N TYR A 144 5.31 -11.25 27.27
CA TYR A 144 6.25 -10.22 26.79
C TYR A 144 7.43 -10.05 27.77
N PHE A 145 7.14 -10.05 29.08
CA PHE A 145 8.12 -9.79 30.13
C PHE A 145 8.98 -10.99 30.52
N ARG A 146 8.64 -12.21 30.08
CA ARG A 146 9.42 -13.42 30.41
C ARG A 146 10.74 -13.42 29.64
N LYS A 147 11.87 -13.50 30.36
CA LYS A 147 13.21 -13.68 29.75
C LYS A 147 13.26 -15.00 28.98
N GLU A 148 13.98 -15.01 27.85
CA GLU A 148 14.20 -16.25 27.09
C GLU A 148 15.17 -17.16 27.86
N GLU A 149 14.76 -18.40 28.12
CA GLU A 149 15.73 -19.47 28.41
C GLU A 149 16.42 -19.83 27.09
N PRO A 150 17.75 -20.00 27.06
CA PRO A 150 18.44 -20.43 25.84
C PRO A 150 17.87 -21.78 25.40
N VAL A 151 17.37 -21.83 24.17
CA VAL A 151 16.81 -23.04 23.57
C VAL A 151 17.91 -24.12 23.57
N ARG A 152 17.70 -25.23 24.28
CA ARG A 152 18.49 -26.45 24.11
C ARG A 152 18.18 -27.02 22.72
N GLU A 153 19.04 -26.74 21.76
CA GLU A 153 18.98 -27.36 20.44
C GLU A 153 19.19 -28.88 20.58
N ALA A 154 18.27 -29.66 20.00
CA ALA A 154 18.47 -31.09 19.77
C ALA A 154 19.53 -31.28 18.67
N PRO A 155 20.38 -32.33 18.75
CA PRO A 155 21.64 -32.35 18.03
C PRO A 155 21.46 -32.61 16.52
N ALA A 156 21.95 -31.69 15.70
CA ALA A 156 22.25 -31.93 14.30
C ALA A 156 23.74 -32.24 14.14
N GLU A 157 24.03 -33.19 13.23
CA GLU A 157 25.32 -33.77 12.94
C GLU A 157 26.43 -32.77 12.58
N GLN A 158 27.63 -33.16 13.01
CA GLN A 158 28.89 -32.42 12.92
C GLN A 158 29.34 -32.22 11.47
N THR A 159 29.79 -31.01 11.13
CA THR A 159 31.09 -30.83 10.45
C THR A 159 31.73 -29.51 10.89
N ALA A 160 32.98 -29.60 11.31
CA ALA A 160 33.78 -28.54 11.90
C ALA A 160 34.53 -27.71 10.85
N LYS A 161 34.68 -26.41 11.09
CA LYS A 161 35.95 -25.81 11.53
C LYS A 161 35.83 -24.30 11.74
N ALA A 162 36.28 -23.88 12.91
CA ALA A 162 36.41 -22.50 13.37
C ALA A 162 37.66 -21.82 12.79
N THR A 163 37.63 -20.48 12.72
CA THR A 163 38.81 -19.68 13.09
C THR A 163 38.34 -18.41 13.79
N LYS A 164 38.93 -18.20 14.98
CA LYS A 164 38.67 -17.21 16.02
C LYS A 164 39.65 -16.07 15.87
N VAL A 165 39.21 -14.81 15.95
CA VAL A 165 40.04 -13.69 16.44
C VAL A 165 39.16 -12.72 17.25
N CYS A 166 39.73 -12.24 18.35
CA CYS A 166 39.10 -11.52 19.45
C CYS A 166 39.25 -9.99 19.34
N CYS A 167 38.24 -9.31 19.92
CA CYS A 167 38.19 -8.05 20.68
C CYS A 167 39.36 -7.04 20.66
N GLY A 168 39.01 -5.76 20.50
CA GLY A 168 39.78 -4.60 21.01
C GLY A 168 39.22 -3.24 20.53
N PRO A 169 39.04 -2.22 21.40
CA PRO A 169 38.23 -1.01 21.16
C PRO A 169 39.07 0.19 20.68
N THR A 170 38.46 1.16 19.99
CA THR A 170 38.96 2.55 19.95
C THR A 170 37.82 3.55 19.82
N ASP A 171 37.88 4.55 20.70
CA ASP A 171 37.17 5.81 20.68
C ASP A 171 37.35 6.53 19.35
N ASP A 172 36.27 7.13 18.83
CA ASP A 172 36.30 8.29 17.94
C ASP A 172 34.91 8.96 17.98
N GLU A 173 34.77 10.01 18.79
CA GLU A 173 33.77 11.05 18.55
C GLU A 173 34.15 11.81 17.27
N PRO A 174 33.19 12.09 16.37
CA PRO A 174 33.32 13.23 15.48
C PRO A 174 32.20 14.25 15.73
N VAL A 175 32.63 15.36 16.32
CA VAL A 175 32.37 16.76 15.92
C VAL A 175 31.06 17.04 15.17
N LEU A 176 30.18 17.78 15.85
CA LEU A 176 29.04 18.50 15.29
C LEU A 176 29.52 19.56 14.29
N GLU A 177 29.29 19.34 12.99
CA GLU A 177 29.18 20.43 12.02
C GLU A 177 27.74 20.96 12.05
N GLU A 178 27.58 22.22 12.46
CA GLU A 178 26.34 22.97 12.30
C GLU A 178 26.11 23.24 10.80
N VAL A 179 24.98 22.75 10.27
CA VAL A 179 24.53 22.96 8.88
C VAL A 179 23.13 23.59 8.90
N PRO A 180 22.83 24.53 7.98
CA PRO A 180 21.88 25.63 8.20
C PRO A 180 20.40 25.22 8.13
N GLU A 181 19.59 26.10 8.72
CA GLU A 181 18.14 26.13 8.74
C GLU A 181 17.48 25.77 7.38
N MET A 182 16.40 24.98 7.46
CA MET A 182 15.60 24.51 6.33
C MET A 182 15.12 25.66 5.42
N ALA A 183 15.79 25.82 4.28
CA ALA A 183 15.28 26.60 3.17
C ALA A 183 15.46 25.84 1.85
N GLU A 184 14.32 25.49 1.24
CA GLU A 184 14.14 25.36 -0.22
C GLU A 184 14.64 24.08 -0.93
N LEU A 185 13.82 23.02 -0.91
CA LEU A 185 13.64 22.18 -2.11
C LEU A 185 12.84 22.97 -3.16
N LYS A 186 13.47 23.97 -3.78
CA LYS A 186 12.94 24.63 -4.99
C LYS A 186 13.56 23.97 -6.22
N GLY A 187 12.73 23.45 -7.12
CA GLY A 187 13.11 23.40 -8.55
C GLY A 187 12.75 22.17 -9.37
N VAL A 188 12.25 21.07 -8.79
CA VAL A 188 11.84 19.89 -9.59
C VAL A 188 10.35 19.66 -9.42
N ASP A 189 9.58 19.83 -10.51
CA ASP A 189 8.15 19.51 -10.53
C ASP A 189 7.99 17.97 -10.46
N PRO A 190 7.34 17.42 -9.42
CA PRO A 190 7.06 15.98 -9.32
C PRO A 190 6.35 15.41 -10.55
N LEU A 191 5.68 16.25 -11.33
CA LEU A 191 4.99 15.85 -12.55
C LEU A 191 5.94 15.59 -13.73
N ASP A 192 7.16 16.13 -13.72
CA ASP A 192 8.14 15.97 -14.82
C ASP A 192 8.52 14.49 -15.04
N ALA A 193 8.59 13.71 -13.96
CA ALA A 193 8.82 12.27 -14.04
C ALA A 193 7.71 11.51 -14.79
N TYR A 194 6.49 12.06 -14.83
CA TYR A 194 5.34 11.50 -15.55
C TYR A 194 5.24 12.06 -16.97
N LYS A 195 5.42 13.38 -17.16
CA LYS A 195 5.39 14.06 -18.46
C LYS A 195 6.39 13.49 -19.47
N ALA A 196 7.50 12.92 -19.02
CA ALA A 196 8.51 12.32 -19.91
C ALA A 196 8.05 11.04 -20.63
N LYS A 197 7.02 10.35 -20.13
CA LYS A 197 6.53 9.06 -20.67
C LYS A 197 5.03 9.07 -21.00
N GLU A 198 4.35 10.16 -20.66
CA GLU A 198 2.91 10.31 -20.80
C GLU A 198 2.60 11.64 -21.46
N GLU A 199 1.73 11.62 -22.47
CA GLU A 199 1.34 12.82 -23.19
C GLU A 199 0.26 13.56 -22.40
N LEU A 200 0.51 14.85 -22.12
CA LEU A 200 -0.48 15.73 -21.52
C LEU A 200 -1.61 15.99 -22.51
N PHE A 201 -2.80 15.50 -22.18
CA PHE A 201 -3.99 15.65 -23.01
C PHE A 201 -4.89 16.79 -22.55
N PHE A 202 -4.93 17.05 -21.24
CA PHE A 202 -5.73 18.13 -20.66
C PHE A 202 -5.07 18.65 -19.39
N THR A 203 -5.08 19.96 -19.21
CA THR A 203 -4.78 20.60 -17.92
C THR A 203 -5.75 21.73 -17.62
N ARG A 204 -6.10 21.90 -16.33
CA ARG A 204 -6.89 23.03 -15.86
C ARG A 204 -6.63 23.32 -14.38
N ARG A 205 -6.56 24.60 -14.04
CA ARG A 205 -6.58 25.03 -12.63
C ARG A 205 -7.95 24.79 -12.01
N THR A 206 -7.95 24.12 -10.86
CA THR A 206 -9.16 23.70 -10.13
C THR A 206 -8.96 23.82 -8.62
N LYS A 207 -10.05 23.71 -7.87
CA LYS A 207 -9.99 23.51 -6.43
C LYS A 207 -10.43 22.08 -6.12
N MET A 208 -9.64 21.35 -5.33
CA MET A 208 -9.94 19.96 -4.99
C MET A 208 -10.45 19.82 -3.56
N PHE A 209 -11.34 18.86 -3.37
CA PHE A 209 -11.78 18.37 -2.07
C PHE A 209 -11.62 16.86 -2.02
N VAL A 210 -11.25 16.33 -0.86
CA VAL A 210 -11.09 14.90 -0.63
C VAL A 210 -12.01 14.48 0.50
N TRP A 211 -12.77 13.41 0.31
CA TRP A 211 -13.62 12.84 1.34
C TRP A 211 -12.78 12.01 2.31
N ASN A 212 -12.72 12.42 3.56
CA ASN A 212 -12.03 11.73 4.65
C ASN A 212 -12.95 11.74 5.89
N GLU A 213 -13.01 10.63 6.64
CA GLU A 213 -13.76 10.56 7.91
C GLU A 213 -15.21 11.07 7.82
N ASP A 214 -15.90 10.73 6.72
CA ASP A 214 -17.27 11.16 6.44
C ASP A 214 -17.47 12.68 6.28
N GLU A 215 -16.40 13.42 5.95
CA GLU A 215 -16.45 14.85 5.67
C GLU A 215 -15.59 15.25 4.44
N TRP A 216 -16.00 16.31 3.73
CA TRP A 216 -15.22 16.90 2.65
C TRP A 216 -14.12 17.81 3.19
N GLN A 217 -12.86 17.46 2.97
CA GLN A 217 -11.70 18.28 3.32
C GLN A 217 -11.23 19.10 2.12
N ASP A 218 -10.97 20.39 2.33
CA ASP A 218 -10.46 21.32 1.32
C ASP A 218 -8.95 21.11 1.10
N ALA A 219 -8.58 20.69 -0.10
CA ALA A 219 -7.19 20.48 -0.50
C ALA A 219 -6.55 21.74 -1.12
N GLY A 220 -7.30 22.82 -1.27
CA GLY A 220 -6.82 24.07 -1.85
C GLY A 220 -6.85 24.11 -3.38
N ALA A 221 -6.17 25.12 -3.93
CA ALA A 221 -6.04 25.31 -5.37
C ALA A 221 -4.88 24.51 -5.95
N GLY A 222 -5.05 24.05 -7.18
CA GLY A 222 -4.07 23.23 -7.88
C GLY A 222 -4.46 23.01 -9.33
N GLU A 223 -3.74 22.11 -10.00
CA GLU A 223 -3.97 21.76 -11.40
C GLU A 223 -4.39 20.30 -11.51
N VAL A 224 -5.43 20.04 -12.31
CA VAL A 224 -5.78 18.70 -12.77
C VAL A 224 -5.12 18.44 -14.10
N HIS A 225 -4.51 17.28 -14.27
CA HIS A 225 -3.89 16.80 -15.49
C HIS A 225 -4.51 15.47 -15.90
N LEU A 226 -4.90 15.34 -17.16
CA LEU A 226 -5.17 14.05 -17.78
C LEU A 226 -3.96 13.68 -18.64
N LEU A 227 -3.26 12.62 -18.23
CA LEU A 227 -2.05 12.15 -18.89
C LEU A 227 -2.32 10.82 -19.58
N ASN A 228 -2.01 10.74 -20.86
CA ASN A 228 -2.13 9.52 -21.65
C ASN A 228 -0.82 8.73 -21.58
N HIS A 229 -0.86 7.52 -21.01
CA HIS A 229 0.31 6.65 -20.97
C HIS A 229 0.59 6.08 -22.36
N THR A 230 1.65 6.59 -23.01
CA THR A 230 2.01 6.32 -24.41
C THR A 230 2.06 4.83 -24.76
N ALA A 231 2.51 3.98 -23.84
CA ALA A 231 2.64 2.54 -24.08
C ALA A 231 1.37 1.71 -23.83
N SER A 232 0.44 2.20 -23.00
CA SER A 232 -0.78 1.44 -22.62
C SER A 232 -2.08 2.06 -23.12
N GLY A 233 -2.05 3.28 -23.62
CA GLY A 233 -3.23 4.07 -24.01
C GLY A 233 -4.15 4.46 -22.85
N ARG A 234 -3.87 3.99 -21.62
CA ARG A 234 -4.63 4.33 -20.42
C ARG A 234 -4.39 5.78 -20.06
N VAL A 235 -5.47 6.49 -19.77
CA VAL A 235 -5.40 7.85 -19.25
C VAL A 235 -5.41 7.81 -17.73
N ARG A 236 -4.50 8.54 -17.10
CA ARG A 236 -4.53 8.82 -15.66
C ARG A 236 -4.95 10.24 -15.39
N LEU A 237 -5.64 10.43 -14.27
CA LEU A 237 -5.85 11.73 -13.67
C LEU A 237 -4.79 11.93 -12.59
N ILE A 238 -4.09 13.06 -12.68
CA ILE A 238 -3.23 13.58 -11.63
C ILE A 238 -3.78 14.93 -11.17
N TRP A 239 -3.83 15.16 -9.87
CA TRP A 239 -4.08 16.49 -9.33
C TRP A 239 -2.92 16.91 -8.41
N GLN A 240 -2.37 18.10 -8.68
CA GLN A 240 -1.23 18.65 -7.97
C GLN A 240 -1.58 20.00 -7.34
N GLN A 241 -1.23 20.18 -6.06
CA GLN A 241 -1.47 21.43 -5.34
C GLN A 241 -0.49 22.53 -5.79
N GLU A 242 -0.99 23.75 -5.99
CA GLU A 242 -0.20 24.88 -6.53
C GLU A 242 0.93 25.34 -5.60
N THR A 243 0.70 25.36 -4.28
CA THR A 243 1.65 25.90 -3.30
C THR A 243 2.74 24.90 -2.90
N SER A 244 2.36 23.64 -2.66
CA SER A 244 3.27 22.62 -2.14
C SER A 244 3.79 21.66 -3.22
N LEU A 245 3.24 21.74 -4.44
CA LEU A 245 3.46 20.79 -5.53
C LEU A 245 3.12 19.32 -5.17
N ARG A 246 2.39 19.09 -4.06
CA ARG A 246 1.96 17.76 -3.64
C ARG A 246 0.90 17.20 -4.59
N VAL A 247 1.13 15.97 -5.04
CA VAL A 247 0.13 15.19 -5.78
C VAL A 247 -0.83 14.55 -4.77
N LEU A 248 -2.12 14.88 -4.88
CA LEU A 248 -3.15 14.40 -3.95
C LEU A 248 -4.15 13.44 -4.59
N ALA A 249 -4.18 13.38 -5.92
CA ALA A 249 -4.88 12.35 -6.68
C ALA A 249 -3.96 11.84 -7.79
N ASN A 250 -3.79 10.53 -7.90
CA ASN A 250 -3.08 9.85 -8.98
C ASN A 250 -3.71 8.48 -9.24
N HIS A 251 -4.63 8.43 -10.19
CA HIS A 251 -5.34 7.19 -10.52
C HIS A 251 -5.62 7.11 -12.02
N PHE A 252 -5.70 5.88 -12.53
CA PHE A 252 -6.19 5.67 -13.89
C PHE A 252 -7.69 5.93 -13.97
N LEU A 253 -8.13 6.48 -15.10
CA LEU A 253 -9.53 6.53 -15.45
C LEU A 253 -9.97 5.14 -15.89
N VAL A 254 -11.07 4.67 -15.31
CA VAL A 254 -11.61 3.32 -15.55
C VAL A 254 -13.08 3.43 -15.91
N ASN A 255 -13.54 2.53 -16.77
CA ASN A 255 -14.96 2.40 -17.04
C ASN A 255 -15.53 1.25 -16.22
N ARG A 256 -15.68 1.47 -14.91
CA ARG A 256 -16.17 0.47 -13.96
C ARG A 256 -17.27 1.10 -13.12
N ALA A 257 -18.42 0.44 -13.01
CA ALA A 257 -19.53 0.92 -12.20
C ALA A 257 -19.08 1.33 -10.78
N GLY A 258 -19.47 2.53 -10.34
CA GLY A 258 -19.10 3.11 -9.05
C GLY A 258 -17.69 3.72 -8.98
N PHE A 259 -16.90 3.67 -10.05
CA PHE A 259 -15.57 4.27 -10.14
C PHE A 259 -15.44 5.17 -11.38
N CYS A 260 -14.82 6.33 -11.22
CA CYS A 260 -14.67 7.33 -12.29
C CYS A 260 -16.01 7.65 -12.97
N GLU A 261 -17.06 7.76 -12.16
CA GLU A 261 -18.38 8.25 -12.57
C GLU A 261 -18.54 9.64 -11.97
N LEU A 262 -18.63 10.65 -12.85
CA LEU A 262 -18.76 12.04 -12.43
C LEU A 262 -20.21 12.34 -12.04
N GLU A 263 -20.39 12.67 -10.77
CA GLU A 263 -21.66 13.05 -10.16
C GLU A 263 -21.63 14.54 -9.80
N LYS A 264 -22.77 15.23 -9.93
CA LYS A 264 -22.87 16.61 -9.43
C LYS A 264 -22.93 16.60 -7.91
N HIS A 265 -22.24 17.56 -7.27
CA HIS A 265 -22.27 17.69 -5.81
C HIS A 265 -23.67 18.00 -5.25
N SER A 266 -24.40 18.90 -5.91
CA SER A 266 -25.76 19.27 -5.52
C SER A 266 -26.56 19.75 -6.74
N LYS A 267 -27.90 19.71 -6.64
CA LYS A 267 -28.78 20.22 -7.69
C LYS A 267 -28.50 21.72 -7.92
N GLY A 268 -28.06 22.08 -9.12
CA GLY A 268 -27.71 23.46 -9.50
C GLY A 268 -26.22 23.83 -9.37
N ASN A 269 -25.38 22.96 -8.81
CA ASN A 269 -23.93 23.15 -8.84
C ASN A 269 -23.31 22.47 -10.06
N ASP A 270 -23.31 23.19 -11.18
CA ASP A 270 -22.77 22.71 -12.45
C ASP A 270 -21.25 22.91 -12.58
N LYS A 271 -20.60 23.49 -11.56
CA LYS A 271 -19.15 23.75 -11.55
C LYS A 271 -18.35 22.68 -10.82
N THR A 272 -19.01 21.71 -10.18
CA THR A 272 -18.35 20.77 -9.28
C THR A 272 -18.71 19.34 -9.62
N TRP A 273 -17.70 18.52 -9.89
CA TRP A 273 -17.84 17.09 -10.10
C TRP A 273 -17.28 16.32 -8.93
N MET A 274 -18.00 15.29 -8.49
CA MET A 274 -17.54 14.30 -7.52
C MET A 274 -17.36 12.96 -8.21
N TRP A 275 -16.38 12.17 -7.79
CA TRP A 275 -16.27 10.78 -8.20
C TRP A 275 -15.52 9.96 -7.17
N THR A 276 -15.69 8.65 -7.25
CA THR A 276 -14.88 7.69 -6.51
C THR A 276 -13.82 7.13 -7.44
N ALA A 277 -12.59 6.97 -6.98
CA ALA A 277 -11.53 6.33 -7.73
C ALA A 277 -10.70 5.39 -6.85
N GLN A 278 -10.10 4.40 -7.50
CA GLN A 278 -9.14 3.51 -6.89
C GLN A 278 -7.75 4.13 -7.04
N GLU A 279 -7.24 4.73 -5.96
CA GLU A 279 -5.88 5.24 -5.89
C GLU A 279 -4.98 4.17 -5.25
N ARG A 280 -4.21 3.47 -6.09
CA ARG A 280 -3.44 2.28 -5.69
C ARG A 280 -4.35 1.22 -5.04
N VAL A 281 -4.25 1.03 -3.73
CA VAL A 281 -5.08 0.09 -2.95
C VAL A 281 -6.24 0.76 -2.22
N LEU A 282 -6.29 2.09 -2.19
CA LEU A 282 -7.30 2.83 -1.45
C LEU A 282 -8.40 3.32 -2.39
N GLN A 283 -9.65 3.04 -2.01
CA GLN A 283 -10.79 3.72 -2.60
C GLN A 283 -10.90 5.10 -1.96
N ARG A 284 -10.87 6.15 -2.77
CA ARG A 284 -11.01 7.54 -2.32
C ARG A 284 -12.07 8.25 -3.12
N ARG A 285 -12.77 9.19 -2.47
CA ARG A 285 -13.76 10.03 -3.13
C ARG A 285 -13.23 11.46 -3.21
N PHE A 286 -13.33 12.02 -4.41
CA PHE A 286 -12.79 13.33 -4.76
C PHE A 286 -13.91 14.24 -5.23
N ALA A 287 -13.69 15.55 -5.10
CA ALA A 287 -14.47 16.55 -5.79
C ALA A 287 -13.57 17.62 -6.40
N LEU A 288 -13.86 18.03 -7.64
CA LEU A 288 -13.19 19.14 -8.32
C LEU A 288 -14.17 20.23 -8.62
N LYS A 289 -13.83 21.44 -8.19
CA LYS A 289 -14.56 22.67 -8.49
C LYS A 289 -13.79 23.49 -9.53
N PHE A 290 -14.46 23.78 -10.63
CA PHE A 290 -13.98 24.57 -11.75
C PHE A 290 -14.39 26.04 -11.62
N LYS A 291 -13.74 26.93 -12.38
CA LYS A 291 -14.03 28.37 -12.34
C LYS A 291 -15.38 28.67 -13.01
N SER A 292 -15.65 28.04 -14.15
CA SER A 292 -16.89 28.18 -14.92
C SER A 292 -17.60 26.84 -15.13
N ASN A 293 -18.88 26.91 -15.54
CA ASN A 293 -19.67 25.74 -15.92
C ASN A 293 -19.14 25.13 -17.24
N GLU A 294 -18.71 25.98 -18.17
CA GLU A 294 -18.10 25.57 -19.44
C GLU A 294 -16.86 24.69 -19.21
N GLU A 295 -15.97 25.10 -18.29
CA GLU A 295 -14.79 24.29 -17.94
C GLU A 295 -15.16 22.96 -17.31
N ALA A 296 -16.16 22.95 -16.42
CA ALA A 296 -16.63 21.71 -15.80
C ALA A 296 -17.25 20.77 -16.84
N THR A 297 -18.04 21.30 -17.77
CA THR A 297 -18.68 20.52 -18.83
C THR A 297 -17.63 19.93 -19.77
N HIS A 298 -16.67 20.74 -20.21
CA HIS A 298 -15.58 20.28 -21.06
C HIS A 298 -14.69 19.23 -20.37
N PHE A 299 -14.38 19.42 -19.08
CA PHE A 299 -13.68 18.39 -18.30
C PHE A 299 -14.46 17.08 -18.28
N LYS A 300 -15.78 17.13 -18.06
CA LYS A 300 -16.62 15.91 -18.04
C LYS A 300 -16.56 15.18 -19.37
N GLU A 301 -16.68 15.88 -20.49
CA GLU A 301 -16.58 15.29 -21.84
C GLU A 301 -15.26 14.56 -22.02
N LEU A 302 -14.14 15.23 -21.72
CA LEU A 302 -12.80 14.64 -21.84
C LEU A 302 -12.56 13.50 -20.86
N PHE A 303 -13.05 13.62 -19.63
CA PHE A 303 -12.95 12.58 -18.61
C PHE A 303 -13.75 11.34 -19.02
N ASP A 304 -14.94 11.53 -19.59
CA ASP A 304 -15.75 10.44 -20.10
C ASP A 304 -15.11 9.80 -21.33
N GLU A 305 -14.66 10.59 -22.31
CA GLU A 305 -13.94 10.10 -23.50
C GLU A 305 -12.69 9.30 -23.12
N ALA A 306 -11.91 9.80 -22.16
CA ALA A 306 -10.69 9.18 -21.69
C ALA A 306 -10.90 7.77 -21.10
N LYS A 307 -12.11 7.44 -20.63
CA LYS A 307 -12.46 6.08 -20.17
C LYS A 307 -12.62 5.07 -21.30
N TYR A 308 -12.92 5.52 -22.52
CA TYR A 308 -13.19 4.68 -23.69
C TYR A 308 -12.05 4.68 -24.72
N ARG A 309 -11.02 5.50 -24.49
CA ARG A 309 -9.96 5.71 -25.47
C ARG A 309 -9.27 4.39 -25.81
N SER A 310 -9.30 4.07 -27.10
CA SER A 310 -8.74 2.87 -27.74
C SER A 310 -7.60 3.31 -28.66
N TRP A 311 -6.52 2.54 -28.74
CA TRP A 311 -5.34 2.88 -29.54
C TRP A 311 -5.33 2.09 -30.85
N SER A 312 -5.23 2.80 -31.98
CA SER A 312 -5.01 2.22 -33.30
C SER A 312 -3.52 2.14 -33.61
N ALA A 313 -3.02 0.92 -33.85
CA ALA A 313 -1.68 0.55 -34.32
C ALA A 313 -0.48 1.17 -33.58
N VAL A 314 0.18 0.40 -32.72
CA VAL A 314 1.50 0.77 -32.18
C VAL A 314 2.53 0.62 -33.30
N SER A 315 3.41 1.61 -33.50
CA SER A 315 4.49 1.54 -34.51
C SER A 315 5.50 0.42 -34.22
N GLU A 316 5.59 -0.03 -32.97
CA GLU A 316 6.39 -1.17 -32.52
C GLU A 316 5.57 -2.06 -31.57
N PRO A 317 5.52 -3.38 -31.77
CA PRO A 317 4.79 -4.28 -30.88
C PRO A 317 5.35 -4.22 -29.45
N ALA A 318 4.52 -3.84 -28.49
CA ALA A 318 4.90 -3.80 -27.08
C ALA A 318 4.78 -5.19 -26.45
N GLU A 319 5.79 -5.61 -25.67
CA GLU A 319 5.79 -6.90 -24.99
C GLU A 319 5.05 -6.82 -23.65
N TYR A 320 4.10 -7.74 -23.45
CA TYR A 320 3.31 -7.89 -22.25
C TYR A 320 3.44 -9.31 -21.69
N VAL A 321 3.34 -9.43 -20.36
CA VAL A 321 3.28 -10.68 -19.63
C VAL A 321 1.86 -10.88 -19.10
N LEU A 322 1.29 -12.06 -19.32
CA LEU A 322 -0.03 -12.40 -18.83
C LEU A 322 -0.01 -12.63 -17.32
N LEU A 323 -0.86 -11.91 -16.60
CA LEU A 323 -1.03 -12.05 -15.15
C LEU A 323 -2.05 -13.12 -14.78
N ARG A 324 -2.90 -13.50 -15.73
CA ARG A 324 -3.96 -14.50 -15.58
C ARG A 324 -3.94 -15.46 -16.76
N LYS A 325 -4.67 -16.56 -16.65
CA LYS A 325 -4.95 -17.45 -17.79
C LYS A 325 -5.92 -16.72 -18.72
N VAL A 326 -5.52 -16.47 -19.97
CA VAL A 326 -6.31 -15.67 -20.92
C VAL A 326 -6.64 -16.47 -22.18
N GLY A 327 -7.90 -16.42 -22.60
CA GLY A 327 -8.34 -16.95 -23.89
C GLY A 327 -8.04 -15.99 -25.04
N VAL A 328 -7.45 -16.53 -26.10
CA VAL A 328 -7.26 -15.88 -27.39
C VAL A 328 -8.47 -16.18 -28.25
N THR A 329 -9.08 -15.16 -28.83
CA THR A 329 -10.20 -15.30 -29.76
C THR A 329 -9.83 -14.72 -31.13
N ALA A 330 -10.54 -15.15 -32.17
CA ALA A 330 -10.23 -14.73 -33.54
C ALA A 330 -10.52 -13.22 -33.78
N ASP A 331 -11.55 -12.69 -33.11
CA ASP A 331 -11.98 -11.30 -33.22
C ASP A 331 -11.97 -10.60 -31.85
N LYS A 332 -12.08 -9.27 -31.84
CA LYS A 332 -12.09 -8.46 -30.61
C LYS A 332 -13.20 -8.87 -29.64
N ARG A 333 -14.34 -9.37 -30.14
CA ARG A 333 -15.45 -9.85 -29.30
C ARG A 333 -15.13 -11.17 -28.60
N LEU A 334 -15.47 -11.29 -27.33
CA LEU A 334 -15.20 -12.49 -26.51
C LEU A 334 -15.99 -13.72 -26.97
N ASN A 335 -17.18 -13.53 -27.56
CA ASN A 335 -18.00 -14.60 -28.11
C ASN A 335 -17.55 -15.07 -29.51
N SER A 336 -16.46 -14.52 -30.04
CA SER A 336 -15.87 -15.00 -31.30
C SER A 336 -15.14 -16.32 -31.12
N THR A 337 -14.74 -16.93 -32.24
CA THR A 337 -14.09 -18.24 -32.27
C THR A 337 -12.90 -18.30 -31.32
N HIS A 338 -12.93 -19.26 -30.39
CA HIS A 338 -11.81 -19.51 -29.50
C HIS A 338 -10.62 -20.08 -30.29
N VAL A 339 -9.46 -19.45 -30.17
CA VAL A 339 -8.23 -19.88 -30.85
C VAL A 339 -7.40 -20.76 -29.93
N ARG A 340 -7.05 -20.26 -28.74
CA ARG A 340 -6.20 -20.96 -27.77
C ARG A 340 -6.31 -20.31 -26.40
N ILE A 341 -5.92 -21.04 -25.35
CA ILE A 341 -5.69 -20.46 -24.02
C ILE A 341 -4.19 -20.31 -23.76
N LEU A 342 -3.80 -19.14 -23.27
CA LEU A 342 -2.43 -18.85 -22.83
C LEU A 342 -2.32 -18.91 -21.29
N PRO A 343 -1.25 -19.51 -20.76
CA PRO A 343 -1.04 -19.62 -19.31
C PRO A 343 -0.59 -18.30 -18.68
N VAL A 344 -0.68 -18.22 -17.36
CA VAL A 344 -0.07 -17.15 -16.55
C VAL A 344 1.44 -17.12 -16.81
N GLY A 345 2.02 -15.93 -16.90
CA GLY A 345 3.44 -15.71 -17.17
C GLY A 345 3.81 -15.77 -18.66
N ALA A 346 2.89 -16.14 -19.56
CA ALA A 346 3.17 -16.12 -21.00
C ALA A 346 3.45 -14.69 -21.48
N SER A 347 4.44 -14.55 -22.37
CA SER A 347 4.76 -13.27 -22.99
C SER A 347 4.10 -13.16 -24.36
N VAL A 348 3.52 -12.01 -24.64
CA VAL A 348 2.79 -11.71 -25.87
C VAL A 348 3.17 -10.32 -26.38
N GLN A 349 3.20 -10.16 -27.69
CA GLN A 349 3.39 -8.87 -28.34
C GLN A 349 2.05 -8.31 -28.77
N LEU A 350 1.71 -7.11 -28.29
CA LEU A 350 0.45 -6.43 -28.58
C LEU A 350 0.63 -5.45 -29.73
N LEU A 351 -0.34 -5.43 -30.65
CA LEU A 351 -0.33 -4.62 -31.86
C LEU A 351 -1.30 -3.44 -31.77
N GLU A 352 -2.46 -3.66 -31.17
CA GLU A 352 -3.49 -2.64 -30.97
C GLU A 352 -4.35 -2.99 -29.76
N MET A 353 -5.02 -1.99 -29.20
CA MET A 353 -5.92 -2.16 -28.06
C MET A 353 -7.24 -1.45 -28.31
N GLU A 354 -8.35 -2.14 -28.05
CA GLU A 354 -9.68 -1.60 -28.19
C GLU A 354 -10.53 -1.87 -26.95
N TYR A 355 -11.21 -0.84 -26.47
CA TYR A 355 -12.20 -0.97 -25.41
C TYR A 355 -13.54 -1.45 -25.98
N ILE A 356 -14.00 -2.61 -25.54
CA ILE A 356 -15.29 -3.18 -25.93
C ILE A 356 -16.32 -2.85 -24.85
N ALA A 357 -17.10 -1.80 -25.09
CA ALA A 357 -18.04 -1.25 -24.12
C ALA A 357 -19.11 -2.26 -23.66
N GLN A 358 -19.64 -3.08 -24.57
CA GLN A 358 -20.65 -4.09 -24.24
C GLN A 358 -20.11 -5.17 -23.29
N GLU A 359 -18.81 -5.46 -23.38
CA GLU A 359 -18.15 -6.48 -22.56
C GLU A 359 -17.45 -5.89 -21.33
N GLN A 360 -17.34 -4.56 -21.25
CA GLN A 360 -16.60 -3.80 -20.24
C GLN A 360 -15.13 -4.25 -20.14
N ARG A 361 -14.47 -4.44 -21.29
CA ARG A 361 -13.11 -5.01 -21.37
C ARG A 361 -12.22 -4.24 -22.34
N MET A 362 -10.97 -4.05 -21.97
CA MET A 362 -9.90 -3.72 -22.93
C MET A 362 -9.42 -5.03 -23.57
N ARG A 363 -9.56 -5.09 -24.89
CA ARG A 363 -9.12 -6.20 -25.73
C ARG A 363 -7.90 -5.76 -26.52
N ALA A 364 -6.96 -6.66 -26.74
CA ALA A 364 -5.76 -6.35 -27.50
C ALA A 364 -5.47 -7.43 -28.53
N ARG A 365 -5.08 -6.99 -29.74
CA ARG A 365 -4.62 -7.90 -30.79
C ARG A 365 -3.17 -8.29 -30.52
N ILE A 366 -2.88 -9.58 -30.57
CA ILE A 366 -1.55 -10.13 -30.33
C ILE A 366 -0.99 -10.81 -31.58
N VAL A 367 0.35 -10.83 -31.68
CA VAL A 367 1.08 -11.41 -32.82
C VAL A 367 1.03 -12.94 -32.80
N THR A 368 1.27 -13.56 -31.62
CA THR A 368 1.43 -15.02 -31.52
C THR A 368 0.83 -15.57 -30.21
N PRO A 369 -0.11 -16.53 -30.29
CA PRO A 369 -0.87 -16.89 -31.49
C PRO A 369 -1.69 -15.67 -31.98
N PRO A 370 -1.94 -15.53 -33.28
CA PRO A 370 -2.69 -14.39 -33.80
C PRO A 370 -4.12 -14.41 -33.26
N GLY A 371 -4.58 -13.28 -32.74
CA GLY A 371 -5.93 -13.14 -32.21
C GLY A 371 -6.00 -12.03 -31.15
N TRP A 372 -7.08 -12.05 -30.38
CA TRP A 372 -7.42 -11.04 -29.40
C TRP A 372 -7.47 -11.61 -27.99
N ILE A 373 -6.86 -10.91 -27.05
CA ILE A 373 -6.85 -11.25 -25.62
C ILE A 373 -7.48 -10.12 -24.80
N THR A 374 -7.89 -10.44 -23.57
CA THR A 374 -8.26 -9.42 -22.59
C THR A 374 -6.99 -8.96 -21.87
N VAL A 375 -6.79 -7.65 -21.81
CA VAL A 375 -5.66 -7.03 -21.09
C VAL A 375 -6.13 -6.44 -19.75
N LEU A 376 -7.33 -5.87 -19.73
CA LEU A 376 -7.97 -5.32 -18.54
C LEU A 376 -9.47 -5.61 -18.60
N SER A 377 -10.04 -6.11 -17.52
CA SER A 377 -11.48 -6.28 -17.37
C SER A 377 -12.02 -5.30 -16.34
N HIS A 378 -13.06 -4.56 -16.70
CA HIS A 378 -13.90 -3.79 -15.79
C HIS A 378 -15.20 -4.52 -15.45
N ASN A 379 -15.45 -5.68 -16.08
CA ASN A 379 -16.62 -6.50 -15.78
C ASN A 379 -16.53 -7.00 -14.32
N PRO A 380 -17.55 -6.79 -13.48
CA PRO A 380 -17.52 -7.17 -12.07
C PRO A 380 -17.20 -8.65 -11.82
N ALA A 381 -17.56 -9.54 -12.74
CA ALA A 381 -17.36 -10.98 -12.58
C ALA A 381 -15.87 -11.40 -12.67
N ASP A 382 -15.02 -10.62 -13.33
CA ASP A 382 -13.61 -10.97 -13.54
C ASP A 382 -12.67 -9.75 -13.63
N ALA A 383 -13.02 -8.70 -12.88
CA ALA A 383 -12.34 -7.42 -12.87
C ALA A 383 -10.82 -7.54 -12.57
N GLY A 384 -10.07 -6.57 -13.09
CA GLY A 384 -8.63 -6.42 -12.87
C GLY A 384 -7.79 -6.59 -14.13
N SER A 385 -6.48 -6.47 -13.97
CA SER A 385 -5.51 -6.59 -15.05
C SER A 385 -5.28 -8.07 -15.40
N HIS A 386 -5.32 -8.38 -16.69
CA HIS A 386 -5.05 -9.71 -17.24
C HIS A 386 -3.66 -9.80 -17.89
N ALA A 387 -3.08 -8.67 -18.28
CA ALA A 387 -1.71 -8.56 -18.76
C ALA A 387 -1.06 -7.24 -18.32
N ALA A 388 0.26 -7.23 -18.18
CA ALA A 388 1.06 -6.04 -17.86
C ALA A 388 2.27 -5.95 -18.79
N MET A 389 2.75 -4.73 -19.07
CA MET A 389 3.91 -4.53 -19.94
C MET A 389 5.17 -5.10 -19.27
N ARG A 390 6.02 -5.81 -20.03
CA ARG A 390 7.25 -6.42 -19.48
C ARG A 390 8.18 -5.38 -18.84
N LYS A 391 8.36 -4.24 -19.48
CA LYS A 391 9.21 -3.13 -18.97
C LYS A 391 8.74 -2.62 -17.60
N ASP A 392 7.43 -2.62 -17.35
CA ASP A 392 6.88 -2.19 -16.06
C ASP A 392 7.18 -3.22 -14.95
N LEU A 393 7.21 -4.51 -15.29
CA LEU A 393 7.57 -5.59 -14.37
C LEU A 393 9.08 -5.61 -14.06
N GLU A 394 9.92 -5.36 -15.06
CA GLU A 394 11.38 -5.31 -14.91
C GLU A 394 11.82 -4.16 -14.01
N ARG A 395 11.23 -2.98 -14.19
CA ARG A 395 11.48 -1.81 -13.33
C ARG A 395 11.08 -2.07 -11.87
N PHE A 396 10.02 -2.86 -11.65
CA PHE A 396 9.65 -3.29 -10.30
C PHE A 396 10.68 -4.25 -9.70
N SER A 397 11.23 -5.17 -10.51
CA SER A 397 12.30 -6.07 -10.08
C SER A 397 13.59 -5.34 -9.71
N GLU A 398 13.89 -4.22 -10.37
CA GLU A 398 15.05 -3.37 -10.05
C GLU A 398 14.84 -2.61 -8.73
N VAL A 399 13.64 -2.06 -8.52
CA VAL A 399 13.25 -1.39 -7.27
C VAL A 399 13.25 -2.37 -6.09
N VAL A 400 12.78 -3.61 -6.29
CA VAL A 400 12.80 -4.67 -5.25
C VAL A 400 14.21 -5.21 -5.02
N LYS A 401 15.10 -5.17 -6.02
CA LYS A 401 16.52 -5.56 -5.90
C LYS A 401 17.43 -4.42 -5.43
N GLY A 402 16.88 -3.26 -5.07
CA GLY A 402 17.64 -2.14 -4.50
C GLY A 402 18.69 -1.54 -5.44
N LYS A 403 18.36 -1.38 -6.73
CA LYS A 403 19.15 -0.56 -7.66
C LYS A 403 18.53 0.82 -7.88
#